data_AF-A0A1V6SD40-F1
#
_entry.id   AF-A0A1V6SD40-F1
#
_cell.length_a   1.000
_cell.length_b   1.000
_cell.length_c   1.000
_cell.angle_alpha   90.00
_cell.angle_beta   90.00
_cell.angle_gamma   90.00
#
_symmetry.space_group_name_H-M   'P 1'
#
loop_
_entity.id
_entity.type
_entity.pdbx_description
1 polymer ?
#
loop_
_entity_poly.entity_id
_entity_poly.type
_entity_poly.pdbx_seq_one_letter_code
_entity_poly.pdbx_strand_id
1 'polypeptide(L)'
;MVPLYHGPLIEIRLEPSGQEYTISRDLLCTESPVFSAMFKSEFRESQEQTVTLQEEAGIISTQGVEALIQWLYLRVINFDIDDNSNHISAAIELARLADKYGIIIEIESYLAEDIKRVICTAPWEKNYWLTTQHLVSGTLLPRDHPVRRTLAAACVQGYLEGKTHKFAQEAAEQPNFGADLLREVRLVLSAPNGPVGQISFRDPIDNKPIYLGKD
;
A
#
# COMPACT_ATOMS: atom_id res chain seq x y z
N MET A 1 22.66 19.35 15.73
CA MET A 1 21.96 18.93 16.96
C MET A 1 20.48 18.96 16.67
N VAL A 2 19.85 17.79 16.50
CA VAL A 2 18.40 17.67 16.33
C VAL A 2 17.78 17.77 17.74
N PRO A 3 16.69 18.52 17.96
CA PRO A 3 16.00 18.48 19.23
C PRO A 3 15.50 17.04 19.43
N LEU A 4 16.03 16.36 20.45
CA LEU A 4 15.43 15.15 20.97
C LEU A 4 13.97 15.48 21.30
N TYR A 5 13.02 14.74 20.74
CA TYR A 5 11.61 14.82 21.09
C TYR A 5 11.45 14.44 22.58
N HIS A 6 11.72 15.38 23.48
CA HIS A 6 11.60 15.26 24.94
C HIS A 6 10.14 15.45 25.41
N GLY A 7 9.18 15.16 24.53
CA GLY A 7 7.75 15.26 24.82
C GLY A 7 7.22 14.04 25.58
N PRO A 8 5.96 14.09 26.04
CA PRO A 8 5.32 12.96 26.68
C PRO A 8 5.34 11.72 25.77
N LEU A 9 5.56 10.56 26.38
CA LEU A 9 5.58 9.28 25.68
C LEU A 9 4.21 8.61 25.79
N ILE A 10 3.83 7.90 24.74
CA ILE A 10 2.64 7.05 24.67
C ILE A 10 3.09 5.61 24.54
N GLU A 11 2.34 4.73 25.19
CA GLU A 11 2.49 3.29 25.04
C GLU A 11 1.43 2.73 24.07
N ILE A 12 1.88 2.02 23.04
CA ILE A 12 1.03 1.25 22.14
C ILE A 12 1.14 -0.22 22.55
N ARG A 13 0.02 -0.83 22.92
CA ARG A 13 -0.07 -2.26 23.23
C ARG A 13 -0.81 -3.00 22.13
N LEU A 14 -0.26 -4.10 21.66
CA LEU A 14 -0.93 -4.99 20.72
C LEU A 14 -1.55 -6.17 21.46
N GLU A 15 -2.80 -6.47 21.15
CA GLU A 15 -3.50 -7.66 21.64
C GLU A 15 -3.92 -8.55 20.46
N PRO A 16 -3.75 -9.87 20.54
CA PRO A 16 -3.38 -10.65 21.73
C PRO A 16 -1.88 -10.88 21.95
N SER A 17 -0.98 -10.41 21.07
CA SER A 17 0.47 -10.70 21.20
C SER A 17 1.10 -10.15 22.48
N GLY A 18 0.53 -9.09 23.06
CA GLY A 18 1.04 -8.41 24.25
C GLY A 18 2.28 -7.56 23.98
N GLN A 19 2.61 -7.29 22.71
CA GLN A 19 3.77 -6.50 22.37
C GLN A 19 3.52 -5.02 22.67
N GLU A 20 4.50 -4.37 23.30
CA GLU A 20 4.41 -2.97 23.72
C GLU A 20 5.48 -2.12 23.03
N TYR A 21 5.10 -0.89 22.68
CA TYR A 21 5.98 0.10 22.05
C TYR A 21 5.81 1.44 22.71
N THR A 22 6.91 2.18 22.85
CA THR A 22 6.89 3.55 23.36
C THR A 22 7.21 4.53 22.24
N ILE A 23 6.32 5.50 22.02
CA ILE A 23 6.43 6.50 20.95
C ILE A 23 6.19 7.92 21.48
N SER A 24 6.81 8.92 20.85
CA SER A 24 6.53 10.33 21.14
C SER A 24 5.08 10.68 20.81
N ARG A 25 4.36 11.21 21.81
CA ARG A 25 2.99 11.72 21.64
C ARG A 25 2.91 12.78 20.56
N ASP A 26 3.81 13.76 20.62
CA ASP A 26 3.77 14.90 19.71
C ASP A 26 3.97 14.44 18.27
N LEU A 27 4.88 13.48 18.04
CA LEU A 27 5.07 12.88 16.73
C LEU A 27 3.79 12.17 16.27
N LEU A 28 3.26 11.24 17.07
CA LEU A 28 2.10 10.44 16.67
C LEU A 28 0.85 11.31 16.44
N CYS A 29 0.57 12.26 17.33
CA CYS A 29 -0.58 13.16 17.21
C CYS A 29 -0.41 14.22 16.11
N THR A 30 0.81 14.61 15.76
CA THR A 30 1.01 15.51 14.61
C THR A 30 0.71 14.79 13.30
N GLU A 31 1.05 13.51 13.24
CA GLU A 31 0.99 12.71 12.02
C GLU A 31 -0.32 11.93 11.84
N SER A 32 -1.19 11.93 12.84
CA SER A 32 -2.45 11.21 12.82
C SER A 32 -3.54 12.03 13.50
N PRO A 33 -4.57 12.49 12.76
CA PRO A 33 -5.76 13.09 13.33
C PRO A 33 -6.51 12.14 14.26
N VAL A 34 -6.47 10.83 13.98
CA VAL A 34 -7.11 9.80 14.81
C VAL A 34 -6.42 9.72 16.17
N PHE A 35 -5.10 9.56 16.21
CA PHE A 35 -4.37 9.56 17.47
C PHE A 35 -4.40 10.94 18.15
N SER A 36 -4.39 12.04 17.38
CA SER A 36 -4.59 13.38 17.95
C SER A 36 -5.93 13.49 18.67
N ALA A 37 -7.02 13.02 18.07
CA ALA A 37 -8.33 13.02 18.70
C ALA A 37 -8.36 12.11 19.93
N MET A 38 -7.79 10.90 19.82
CA MET A 38 -7.71 9.93 20.91
C MET A 38 -6.99 10.51 22.14
N PHE A 39 -5.80 11.09 21.95
CA PHE A 39 -4.96 11.56 23.06
C PHE A 39 -5.18 13.02 23.45
N LYS A 40 -6.03 13.79 22.76
CA LYS A 40 -6.41 15.16 23.19
C LYS A 40 -7.85 15.24 23.69
N SER A 41 -8.53 14.10 23.77
CA SER A 41 -9.87 13.98 24.33
C SER A 41 -9.86 13.83 25.85
N GLU A 42 -11.05 13.76 26.45
CA GLU A 42 -11.24 13.36 27.85
C GLU A 42 -11.33 11.83 28.04
N PHE A 43 -11.01 11.03 27.01
CA PHE A 43 -11.06 9.57 27.09
C PHE A 43 -9.89 8.98 27.89
N ARG A 44 -10.02 7.69 28.22
CA ARG A 44 -9.09 6.95 29.08
C ARG A 44 -7.68 6.94 28.51
N GLU A 45 -7.55 6.83 27.20
CA GLU A 45 -6.29 6.85 26.46
C GLU A 45 -5.51 8.15 26.69
N SER A 46 -6.21 9.28 26.82
CA SER A 46 -5.61 10.58 27.14
C SER A 46 -5.14 10.66 28.60
N GLN A 47 -5.80 9.97 29.53
CA GLN A 47 -5.39 9.96 30.94
C GLN A 47 -4.23 8.99 31.19
N GLU A 48 -4.30 7.80 30.60
CA GLU A 48 -3.31 6.73 30.79
C GLU A 48 -2.08 6.89 29.87
N GLN A 49 -2.18 7.71 28.81
CA GLN A 49 -1.16 7.80 27.75
C GLN A 49 -0.84 6.42 27.13
N THR A 50 -1.84 5.53 27.09
CA THR A 50 -1.74 4.19 26.53
C THR A 50 -2.88 3.97 25.55
N VAL A 51 -2.61 3.30 24.44
CA VAL A 51 -3.62 2.78 23.53
C VAL A 51 -3.40 1.28 23.31
N THR A 52 -4.49 0.52 23.40
CA THR A 52 -4.50 -0.88 23.01
C THR A 52 -5.05 -1.02 21.60
N LEU A 53 -4.25 -1.54 20.68
CA LEU A 53 -4.69 -1.87 19.33
C LEU A 53 -4.95 -3.38 19.26
N GLN A 54 -6.15 -3.73 18.82
CA GLN A 54 -6.49 -5.13 18.53
C GLN A 54 -5.87 -5.52 17.21
N GLU A 55 -5.07 -6.58 17.21
CA GLU A 55 -4.55 -7.21 16.01
C GLU A 55 -5.71 -7.60 15.11
N GLU A 56 -5.58 -7.24 13.84
CA GLU A 56 -6.61 -7.40 12.84
C GLU A 56 -5.93 -7.89 11.57
N ALA A 57 -6.25 -9.11 11.15
CA ALA A 57 -5.60 -9.75 10.01
C ALA A 57 -5.62 -8.85 8.76
N GLY A 58 -4.42 -8.54 8.24
CA GLY A 58 -4.25 -7.70 7.05
C GLY A 58 -4.44 -6.20 7.29
N ILE A 59 -4.53 -5.74 8.55
CA ILE A 59 -4.53 -4.32 8.91
C ILE A 59 -3.55 -4.00 10.04
N ILE A 60 -3.61 -4.75 11.14
CA ILE A 60 -2.81 -4.49 12.34
C ILE A 60 -2.08 -5.77 12.72
N SER A 61 -0.76 -5.74 12.58
CA SER A 61 0.17 -6.76 13.08
C SER A 61 1.36 -6.10 13.76
N THR A 62 2.15 -6.88 14.49
CA THR A 62 3.45 -6.47 15.03
C THR A 62 4.31 -5.81 13.95
N GLN A 63 4.47 -6.45 12.79
CA GLN A 63 5.29 -5.94 11.69
C GLN A 63 4.73 -4.63 11.13
N GLY A 64 3.41 -4.52 10.95
CA GLY A 64 2.78 -3.29 10.47
C GLY A 64 2.99 -2.11 11.43
N VAL A 65 2.89 -2.35 12.74
CA VAL A 65 3.12 -1.31 13.76
C VAL A 65 4.59 -0.91 13.83
N GLU A 66 5.52 -1.86 13.78
CA GLU A 66 6.95 -1.57 13.70
C GLU A 66 7.29 -0.75 12.46
N ALA A 67 6.75 -1.11 11.30
CA ALA A 67 6.94 -0.38 10.06
C ALA A 67 6.35 1.04 10.12
N LEU A 68 5.19 1.21 10.75
CA LEU A 68 4.63 2.54 11.01
C LEU A 68 5.56 3.37 11.91
N ILE A 69 6.09 2.79 12.99
CA ILE A 69 7.04 3.47 13.88
C ILE A 69 8.31 3.87 13.10
N GLN A 70 8.86 2.97 12.30
CA GLN A 70 9.99 3.28 11.41
C GLN A 70 9.67 4.46 10.48
N TRP A 71 8.50 4.45 9.84
CA TRP A 71 8.06 5.56 8.99
C TRP A 71 7.98 6.89 9.75
N LEU A 72 7.35 6.90 10.92
CA LEU A 72 7.15 8.11 11.71
C LEU A 72 8.48 8.75 12.12
N TYR A 73 9.47 7.95 12.51
CA TYR A 73 10.76 8.45 12.97
C TYR A 73 11.79 8.66 11.86
N LEU A 74 11.87 7.76 10.89
CA LEU A 74 12.97 7.66 9.93
C LEU A 74 12.55 8.01 8.50
N ARG A 75 11.24 8.02 8.21
CA ARG A 75 10.69 8.16 6.84
C ARG A 75 11.22 7.11 5.87
N VAL A 76 11.60 5.96 6.41
CA VAL A 76 12.09 4.78 5.68
C VAL A 76 11.48 3.57 6.38
N ILE A 77 11.09 2.58 5.59
CA ILE A 77 10.54 1.32 6.08
C ILE A 77 11.44 0.19 5.59
N ASN A 78 11.85 -0.69 6.49
CA ASN A 78 12.44 -1.98 6.19
C ASN A 78 11.59 -3.08 6.82
N PHE A 79 11.01 -3.94 5.99
CA PHE A 79 10.21 -5.07 6.43
C PHE A 79 11.04 -6.31 6.80
N ASP A 80 12.32 -6.37 6.39
CA ASP A 80 13.19 -7.54 6.53
C ASP A 80 12.56 -8.83 5.94
N ILE A 81 11.97 -8.70 4.75
CA ILE A 81 11.31 -9.79 4.02
C ILE A 81 12.05 -10.04 2.70
N ASP A 82 12.55 -11.28 2.53
CA ASP A 82 13.20 -11.70 1.28
C ASP A 82 12.21 -12.07 0.18
N ASP A 83 11.02 -12.56 0.54
CA ASP A 83 9.99 -12.96 -0.42
C ASP A 83 9.19 -11.75 -0.93
N ASN A 84 9.30 -11.48 -2.23
CA ASN A 84 8.64 -10.34 -2.88
C ASN A 84 7.11 -10.33 -2.72
N SER A 85 6.46 -11.49 -2.72
CA SER A 85 5.00 -11.58 -2.55
C SER A 85 4.60 -11.18 -1.12
N ASN A 86 5.33 -11.67 -0.12
CA ASN A 86 5.14 -11.31 1.28
C ASN A 86 5.49 -9.84 1.55
N HIS A 87 6.51 -9.31 0.88
CA HIS A 87 6.84 -7.88 0.96
C HIS A 87 5.67 -7.02 0.47
N ILE A 88 5.07 -7.37 -0.67
CA ILE A 88 3.87 -6.69 -1.18
C ILE A 88 2.71 -6.80 -0.17
N SER A 89 2.53 -7.96 0.48
CA SER A 89 1.52 -8.12 1.54
C SER A 89 1.74 -7.15 2.70
N ALA A 90 2.98 -7.05 3.20
CA ALA A 90 3.32 -6.14 4.30
C ALA A 90 3.13 -4.66 3.92
N ALA A 91 3.48 -4.29 2.69
CA ALA A 91 3.26 -2.93 2.19
C ALA A 91 1.77 -2.59 2.07
N ILE A 92 0.92 -3.52 1.63
CA ILE A 92 -0.55 -3.33 1.58
C ILE A 92 -1.12 -3.24 3.01
N GLU A 93 -0.67 -4.09 3.93
CA GLU A 93 -1.10 -4.03 5.33
C GLU A 93 -0.75 -2.67 5.95
N LEU A 94 0.48 -2.17 5.76
CA LEU A 94 0.88 -0.86 6.27
C LEU A 94 0.07 0.28 5.65
N ALA A 95 -0.26 0.21 4.36
CA ALA A 95 -1.14 1.20 3.72
C ALA A 95 -2.52 1.22 4.40
N ARG A 96 -3.09 0.05 4.70
CA ARG A 96 -4.38 -0.06 5.38
C ARG A 96 -4.32 0.40 6.84
N LEU A 97 -3.22 0.11 7.53
CA LEU A 97 -2.96 0.63 8.87
C LEU A 97 -2.92 2.16 8.85
N ALA A 98 -2.19 2.72 7.88
CA ALA A 98 -2.06 4.15 7.70
C ALA A 98 -3.42 4.82 7.42
N ASP A 99 -4.23 4.25 6.53
CA ASP A 99 -5.59 4.72 6.28
C ASP A 99 -6.47 4.66 7.52
N LYS A 100 -6.45 3.53 8.24
CA LYS A 100 -7.27 3.33 9.45
C LYS A 100 -7.00 4.39 10.51
N TYR A 101 -5.75 4.79 10.67
CA TYR A 101 -5.35 5.82 11.64
C TYR A 101 -5.11 7.20 11.01
N GLY A 102 -5.46 7.40 9.74
CA GLY A 102 -5.33 8.67 9.04
C GLY A 102 -3.92 9.26 9.06
N ILE A 103 -2.90 8.46 8.77
CA ILE A 103 -1.51 8.93 8.72
C ILE A 103 -1.33 9.90 7.55
N ILE A 104 -1.05 11.17 7.83
CA ILE A 104 -1.14 12.24 6.82
C ILE A 104 0.11 12.41 5.93
N ILE A 105 1.28 11.93 6.35
CA ILE A 105 2.50 12.08 5.56
C ILE A 105 2.65 10.93 4.59
N GLU A 106 2.43 11.24 3.30
CA GLU A 106 2.86 10.62 2.02
C GLU A 106 3.22 9.12 1.96
N ILE A 107 2.83 8.34 2.97
CA ILE A 107 3.19 6.95 3.15
C ILE A 107 2.57 6.11 2.05
N GLU A 108 1.37 6.48 1.61
CA GLU A 108 0.68 5.84 0.50
C GLU A 108 1.50 5.87 -0.79
N SER A 109 2.10 7.03 -1.10
CA SER A 109 2.93 7.22 -2.30
C SER A 109 4.26 6.50 -2.18
N TYR A 110 4.88 6.53 -0.99
CA TYR A 110 6.09 5.75 -0.71
C TYR A 110 5.83 4.25 -0.91
N LEU A 111 4.74 3.72 -0.35
CA LEU A 111 4.38 2.30 -0.44
C LEU A 111 4.01 1.89 -1.87
N ALA A 112 3.34 2.76 -2.61
CA ALA A 112 3.06 2.53 -4.03
C ALA A 112 4.36 2.39 -4.85
N GLU A 113 5.31 3.30 -4.68
CA GLU A 113 6.60 3.22 -5.38
C GLU A 113 7.44 2.03 -4.90
N ASP A 114 7.35 1.65 -3.62
CA ASP A 114 8.01 0.47 -3.09
C ASP A 114 7.47 -0.82 -3.72
N ILE A 115 6.15 -1.01 -3.75
CA ILE A 115 5.48 -2.13 -4.43
C ILE A 115 5.85 -2.16 -5.92
N LYS A 116 5.87 -1.00 -6.57
CA LYS A 116 6.25 -0.86 -7.98
C LYS A 116 7.71 -1.28 -8.23
N ARG A 117 8.65 -0.96 -7.32
CA ARG A 117 10.03 -1.47 -7.39
C ARG A 117 10.08 -2.99 -7.30
N VAL A 118 9.35 -3.58 -6.35
CA VAL A 118 9.28 -5.04 -6.19
C VAL A 118 8.71 -5.70 -7.45
N ILE A 119 7.61 -5.16 -7.98
CA ILE A 119 7.01 -5.60 -9.26
C ILE A 119 8.02 -5.53 -10.41
N CYS A 120 8.85 -4.49 -10.48
CA CYS A 120 9.88 -4.36 -11.52
C CYS A 120 10.99 -5.42 -11.45
N THR A 121 11.15 -6.13 -10.34
CA THR A 121 12.08 -7.27 -10.23
C THR A 121 11.53 -8.55 -10.85
N ALA A 122 10.25 -8.56 -11.27
CA ALA A 122 9.63 -9.74 -11.84
C ALA A 122 10.35 -10.21 -13.12
N PRO A 123 10.56 -11.54 -13.27
CA PRO A 123 11.29 -12.11 -14.39
C PRO A 123 10.57 -12.03 -15.75
N TRP A 124 9.23 -12.08 -15.78
CA TRP A 124 8.47 -12.09 -17.05
C TRP A 124 7.32 -11.08 -17.07
N GLU A 125 6.38 -11.18 -16.14
CA GLU A 125 5.17 -10.34 -16.08
C GLU A 125 5.16 -9.49 -14.81
N LYS A 126 4.68 -8.25 -14.93
CA LYS A 126 4.57 -7.32 -13.80
C LYS A 126 3.70 -7.85 -12.65
N ASN A 127 2.73 -8.69 -12.97
CA ASN A 127 1.82 -9.27 -11.99
C ASN A 127 2.30 -10.64 -11.44
N TYR A 128 3.56 -11.02 -11.71
CA TYR A 128 4.11 -12.33 -11.32
C TYR A 128 4.06 -12.53 -9.80
N TRP A 129 4.58 -11.56 -9.05
CA TRP A 129 4.62 -11.57 -7.59
C TRP A 129 3.25 -11.30 -6.94
N LEU A 130 2.26 -10.89 -7.72
CA LEU A 130 0.93 -10.60 -7.21
C LEU A 130 0.14 -11.89 -6.99
N THR A 131 -0.75 -11.85 -6.01
CA THR A 131 -1.72 -12.89 -5.68
C THR A 131 -3.14 -12.31 -5.69
N THR A 132 -4.15 -13.19 -5.76
CA THR A 132 -5.56 -12.81 -5.60
C THR A 132 -5.78 -12.02 -4.30
N GLN A 133 -5.10 -12.41 -3.21
CA GLN A 133 -5.22 -11.74 -1.93
C GLN A 133 -4.67 -10.32 -1.96
N HIS A 134 -3.60 -10.04 -2.72
CA HIS A 134 -3.10 -8.66 -2.89
C HIS A 134 -4.13 -7.77 -3.57
N LEU A 135 -4.77 -8.27 -4.63
CA LEU A 135 -5.80 -7.53 -5.36
C LEU A 135 -7.00 -7.24 -4.46
N VAL A 136 -7.53 -8.28 -3.79
CA VAL A 136 -8.66 -8.15 -2.87
C VAL A 136 -8.33 -7.21 -1.72
N SER A 137 -7.16 -7.37 -1.08
CA SER A 137 -6.74 -6.51 0.03
C SER A 137 -6.53 -5.06 -0.41
N GLY A 138 -6.04 -4.84 -1.63
CA GLY A 138 -5.90 -3.51 -2.22
C GLY A 138 -7.24 -2.83 -2.50
N THR A 139 -8.30 -3.57 -2.85
CA THR A 139 -9.63 -2.97 -3.08
C THR A 139 -10.30 -2.42 -1.82
N LEU A 140 -9.81 -2.81 -0.64
CA LEU A 140 -10.28 -2.34 0.66
C LEU A 140 -9.63 -1.00 1.06
N LEU A 141 -8.62 -0.54 0.33
CA LEU A 141 -8.12 0.83 0.40
C LEU A 141 -9.12 1.79 -0.30
N PRO A 142 -9.15 3.08 0.08
CA PRO A 142 -9.95 4.10 -0.58
C PRO A 142 -9.79 4.09 -2.10
N ARG A 143 -10.84 4.53 -2.80
CA ARG A 143 -10.74 4.77 -4.25
C ARG A 143 -9.61 5.77 -4.50
N ASP A 144 -8.92 5.59 -5.62
CA ASP A 144 -7.78 6.41 -6.02
C ASP A 144 -6.50 6.24 -5.18
N HIS A 145 -6.52 5.45 -4.10
CA HIS A 145 -5.35 5.23 -3.26
C HIS A 145 -4.14 4.74 -4.10
N PRO A 146 -2.93 5.35 -3.97
CA PRO A 146 -1.76 5.04 -4.80
C PRO A 146 -1.40 3.55 -4.88
N VAL A 147 -1.38 2.85 -3.73
CA VAL A 147 -1.13 1.40 -3.67
C VAL A 147 -2.17 0.61 -4.48
N ARG A 148 -3.47 0.89 -4.29
CA ARG A 148 -4.56 0.25 -5.03
C ARG A 148 -4.42 0.44 -6.55
N ARG A 149 -4.08 1.66 -6.98
CA ARG A 149 -3.83 1.96 -8.40
C ARG A 149 -2.62 1.21 -8.94
N THR A 150 -1.54 1.10 -8.16
CA THR A 150 -0.33 0.38 -8.56
C THR A 150 -0.59 -1.10 -8.79
N LEU A 151 -1.40 -1.73 -7.93
CA LEU A 151 -1.78 -3.14 -8.09
C LEU A 151 -2.60 -3.37 -9.37
N ALA A 152 -3.56 -2.48 -9.67
CA ALA A 152 -4.34 -2.55 -10.91
C ALA A 152 -3.47 -2.28 -12.15
N ALA A 153 -2.57 -1.29 -12.09
CA ALA A 153 -1.64 -0.94 -13.15
C ALA A 153 -0.76 -2.14 -13.56
N ALA A 154 -0.27 -2.90 -12.58
CA ALA A 154 0.57 -4.08 -12.83
C ALA A 154 -0.15 -5.21 -13.61
N CYS A 155 -1.48 -5.20 -13.61
CA CYS A 155 -2.29 -6.18 -14.33
C CYS A 155 -2.65 -5.74 -15.76
N VAL A 156 -2.41 -4.48 -16.14
CA VAL A 156 -2.81 -3.91 -17.44
C VAL A 156 -2.18 -4.66 -18.60
N GLN A 157 -0.87 -4.93 -18.54
CA GLN A 157 -0.16 -5.66 -19.60
C GLN A 157 -0.81 -7.02 -19.85
N GLY A 158 -0.90 -7.86 -18.81
CA GLY A 158 -1.48 -9.19 -18.94
C GLY A 158 -2.95 -9.19 -19.35
N TYR A 159 -3.70 -8.13 -19.02
CA TYR A 159 -5.10 -7.97 -19.44
C TYR A 159 -5.23 -7.61 -20.93
N LEU A 160 -4.32 -6.80 -21.47
CA LEU A 160 -4.35 -6.36 -22.87
C LEU A 160 -3.66 -7.33 -23.84
N GLU A 161 -2.61 -8.03 -23.40
CA GLU A 161 -1.82 -8.94 -24.26
C GLU A 161 -2.40 -10.36 -24.36
N GLY A 162 -3.13 -10.83 -23.35
CA GLY A 162 -3.37 -12.26 -23.16
C GLY A 162 -4.79 -12.75 -23.41
N LYS A 163 -4.92 -13.82 -24.20
CA LYS A 163 -6.11 -14.71 -24.23
C LYS A 163 -6.37 -15.40 -22.87
N THR A 164 -5.40 -15.35 -21.94
CA THR A 164 -5.48 -15.89 -20.58
C THR A 164 -4.77 -14.97 -19.57
N HIS A 165 -5.44 -13.89 -19.17
CA HIS A 165 -4.99 -13.05 -18.06
C HIS A 165 -5.02 -13.84 -16.73
N LYS A 166 -3.90 -13.86 -15.99
CA LYS A 166 -3.77 -14.55 -14.67
C LYS A 166 -4.92 -14.22 -13.72
N PHE A 167 -5.41 -12.98 -13.74
CA PHE A 167 -6.48 -12.50 -12.87
C PHE A 167 -7.80 -12.23 -13.61
N ALA A 168 -8.06 -12.96 -14.69
CA ALA A 168 -9.28 -12.79 -15.49
C ALA A 168 -10.55 -13.03 -14.65
N GLN A 169 -10.51 -14.02 -13.77
CA GLN A 169 -11.62 -14.34 -12.88
C GLN A 169 -11.84 -13.20 -11.88
N GLU A 170 -10.79 -12.71 -11.22
CA GLU A 170 -10.88 -11.59 -10.28
C GLU A 170 -11.37 -10.32 -10.97
N ALA A 171 -10.90 -10.03 -12.18
CA ALA A 171 -11.36 -8.87 -12.94
C ALA A 171 -12.87 -8.95 -13.25
N ALA A 172 -13.42 -10.16 -13.41
CA ALA A 172 -14.85 -10.39 -13.66
C ALA A 172 -15.69 -10.44 -12.37
N GLU A 173 -15.16 -11.06 -11.31
CA GLU A 173 -15.92 -11.39 -10.08
C GLU A 173 -15.74 -10.37 -8.96
N GLN A 174 -14.70 -9.52 -9.00
CA GLN A 174 -14.43 -8.48 -8.01
C GLN A 174 -14.71 -7.09 -8.62
N PRO A 175 -15.91 -6.51 -8.43
CA PRO A 175 -16.32 -5.28 -9.14
C PRO A 175 -15.38 -4.11 -8.90
N ASN A 176 -14.85 -3.99 -7.68
CA ASN A 176 -13.91 -2.93 -7.33
C ASN A 176 -12.59 -3.08 -8.11
N PHE A 177 -12.02 -4.28 -8.13
CA PHE A 177 -10.77 -4.54 -8.85
C PHE A 177 -10.97 -4.41 -10.37
N GLY A 178 -12.05 -4.97 -10.92
CA GLY A 178 -12.38 -4.82 -12.33
C GLY A 178 -12.53 -3.35 -12.75
N ALA A 179 -13.19 -2.53 -11.92
CA ALA A 179 -13.30 -1.09 -12.18
C ALA A 179 -11.94 -0.38 -12.15
N ASP A 180 -11.07 -0.73 -11.20
CA ASP A 180 -9.71 -0.17 -11.11
C ASP A 180 -8.86 -0.57 -12.33
N LEU A 181 -8.93 -1.83 -12.74
CA LEU A 181 -8.21 -2.34 -13.92
C LEU A 181 -8.67 -1.64 -15.20
N LEU A 182 -9.98 -1.55 -15.43
CA LEU A 182 -10.54 -0.86 -16.60
C LEU A 182 -10.17 0.62 -16.63
N ARG A 183 -10.08 1.25 -15.45
CA ARG A 183 -9.61 2.62 -15.34
C ARG A 183 -8.15 2.75 -15.78
N GLU A 184 -7.25 1.91 -15.26
CA GLU A 184 -5.83 1.97 -15.63
C GLU A 184 -5.63 1.64 -17.12
N VAL A 185 -6.39 0.67 -17.66
CA VAL A 185 -6.46 0.41 -19.12
C VAL A 185 -6.86 1.67 -19.89
N ARG A 186 -7.92 2.36 -19.46
CA ARG A 186 -8.36 3.61 -20.11
C ARG A 186 -7.25 4.66 -20.12
N LEU A 187 -6.53 4.84 -19.01
CA LEU A 187 -5.45 5.83 -18.91
C LEU A 187 -4.33 5.52 -19.90
N VAL A 188 -3.93 4.25 -19.97
CA VAL A 188 -2.87 3.77 -20.84
C VAL A 188 -3.23 3.89 -22.33
N LEU A 189 -4.47 3.57 -22.70
CA LEU A 189 -4.96 3.67 -24.09
C LEU A 189 -5.26 5.10 -24.54
N SER A 190 -5.49 6.02 -23.60
CA SER A 190 -5.73 7.45 -23.89
C SER A 190 -4.43 8.25 -24.07
N ALA A 191 -3.28 7.66 -23.71
CA ALA A 191 -1.99 8.31 -23.86
C ALA A 191 -1.60 8.42 -25.35
N PRO A 192 -0.81 9.43 -25.76
CA PRO A 192 -0.32 9.53 -27.13
C PRO A 192 0.46 8.28 -27.52
N ASN A 193 -0.04 7.53 -28.50
CA ASN A 193 0.57 6.28 -28.94
C ASN A 193 1.82 6.53 -29.81
N GLY A 194 2.66 5.51 -29.89
CA GLY A 194 3.92 5.49 -30.64
C GLY A 194 3.77 5.64 -32.17
N PRO A 195 4.85 5.42 -32.93
CA PRO A 195 4.90 5.68 -34.37
C PRO A 195 3.76 5.01 -35.15
N VAL A 196 3.29 5.71 -36.17
CA VAL A 196 2.17 5.33 -37.04
C VAL A 196 2.37 3.91 -37.59
N GLY A 197 1.41 3.01 -37.34
CA GLY A 197 1.36 1.67 -37.93
C GLY A 197 1.43 0.49 -36.94
N GLN A 198 1.70 0.74 -35.66
CA GLN A 198 1.79 -0.30 -34.62
C GLN A 198 0.85 0.03 -33.45
N ILE A 199 0.06 -0.95 -32.99
CA ILE A 199 -0.76 -0.80 -31.78
C ILE A 199 0.17 -1.06 -30.60
N SER A 200 0.43 -0.03 -29.81
CA SER A 200 1.33 -0.08 -28.66
C SER A 200 0.84 0.83 -27.55
N PHE A 201 1.23 0.54 -26.33
CA PHE A 201 1.01 1.42 -25.17
C PHE A 201 2.25 1.48 -24.28
N ARG A 202 2.28 2.38 -23.30
CA ARG A 202 3.34 2.43 -22.29
C ARG A 202 2.91 1.69 -21.04
N ASP A 203 3.74 0.78 -20.58
CA ASP A 203 3.52 0.05 -19.33
C ASP A 203 3.33 1.04 -18.17
N PRO A 204 2.25 0.96 -17.39
CA PRO A 204 1.98 1.93 -16.33
C PRO A 204 2.90 1.80 -15.10
N ILE A 205 3.67 0.71 -14.99
CA ILE A 205 4.65 0.48 -13.91
C ILE A 205 6.01 1.04 -14.31
N ASP A 206 6.57 0.72 -15.48
CA ASP A 206 7.94 1.12 -15.83
C ASP A 206 8.07 2.00 -17.08
N ASN A 207 6.94 2.41 -17.65
CA ASN A 207 6.85 3.31 -18.80
C ASN A 207 7.52 2.80 -20.09
N LYS A 208 7.88 1.50 -20.14
CA LYS A 208 8.42 0.86 -21.34
C LYS A 208 7.32 0.64 -22.38
N PRO A 209 7.64 0.74 -23.68
CA PRO A 209 6.67 0.45 -24.73
C PRO A 209 6.34 -1.04 -24.77
N ILE A 210 5.05 -1.35 -24.81
CA ILE A 210 4.48 -2.68 -25.03
C ILE A 210 3.78 -2.68 -26.40
N TYR A 211 4.07 -3.69 -27.21
CA TYR A 211 3.52 -3.83 -28.56
C TYR A 211 2.49 -4.95 -28.58
N LEU A 212 1.26 -4.60 -28.94
CA LEU A 212 0.19 -5.58 -29.11
C LEU A 212 0.36 -6.26 -30.47
N GLY A 213 0.58 -7.58 -30.44
CA GLY A 213 0.67 -8.40 -31.65
C GLY A 213 -0.64 -8.38 -32.43
N LYS A 214 -0.55 -8.33 -33.76
CA LYS A 214 -1.66 -8.79 -34.61
C LYS A 214 -1.60 -10.31 -34.58
N ASP A 215 -2.61 -10.93 -33.96
CA ASP A 215 -2.91 -12.34 -34.20
C ASP A 215 -3.07 -12.61 -35.71
#